data_AF-A0A7R9SX17-F1
#
_entry.id   AF-A0A7R9SX17-F1
#
_cell.length_a   1.000
_cell.length_b   1.000
_cell.length_c   1.000
_cell.angle_alpha   90.00
_cell.angle_beta   90.00
_cell.angle_gamma   90.00
#
_symmetry.space_group_name_H-M   'P 1'
#
loop_
_entity.id
_entity.type
_entity.pdbx_description
1 polymer ?
#
loop_
_entity_poly.entity_id
_entity_poly.type
_entity_poly.pdbx_seq_one_letter_code
_entity_poly.pdbx_strand_id
1 'polypeptide(L)'
;RHSPTLAALAYRRDVLELVAKAIGGGVRADDLQIHQSLALLKPPAPSGAEQGGREKPFHQDLAYFSIEPHTKIIGAWFALDDTDEKNGCMHFIPRGHQRGIWRHESIRDWQIDDADVLEASDGDGGPCVSVPLRRGGAVMFNGFLPHGTPPNVR
;
A
#
# COMPACT_ATOMS: atom_id res chain seq x y z
N ARG A 1 -9.75 -13.09 -15.72
CA ARG A 1 -10.05 -14.28 -14.88
C ARG A 1 -9.12 -14.22 -13.67
N HIS A 2 -9.65 -14.36 -12.45
CA HIS A 2 -8.82 -14.40 -11.24
C HIS A 2 -7.91 -15.63 -11.26
N SER A 3 -6.64 -15.47 -10.87
CA SER A 3 -5.74 -16.61 -10.64
C SER A 3 -6.16 -17.30 -9.34
N PRO A 4 -6.53 -18.60 -9.34
CA PRO A 4 -6.91 -19.32 -8.13
C PRO A 4 -5.81 -19.29 -7.07
N THR A 5 -4.55 -19.34 -7.50
CA THR A 5 -3.38 -19.28 -6.61
C THR A 5 -3.27 -17.94 -5.88
N LEU A 6 -3.41 -16.82 -6.61
CA LEU A 6 -3.34 -15.49 -6.00
C LEU A 6 -4.57 -15.21 -5.14
N ALA A 7 -5.75 -15.68 -5.56
CA ALA A 7 -6.95 -15.61 -4.75
C ALA A 7 -6.77 -16.37 -3.43
N ALA A 8 -6.21 -17.59 -3.45
CA ALA A 8 -6.00 -18.38 -2.25
C ALA A 8 -5.13 -17.66 -1.20
N LEU A 9 -4.16 -16.83 -1.61
CA LEU A 9 -3.35 -16.02 -0.69
C LEU A 9 -4.20 -14.99 0.08
N ALA A 10 -5.16 -14.34 -0.58
CA ALA A 10 -6.02 -13.34 0.06
C ALA A 10 -6.98 -13.96 1.11
N TYR A 11 -7.33 -15.24 0.95
CA TYR A 11 -8.24 -15.98 1.84
C TYR A 11 -7.52 -16.91 2.82
N ARG A 12 -6.18 -16.85 2.89
CA ARG A 12 -5.41 -17.68 3.82
C ARG A 12 -5.75 -17.33 5.27
N ARG A 13 -6.05 -18.34 6.08
CA ARG A 13 -6.52 -18.15 7.46
C ARG A 13 -5.55 -17.35 8.32
N ASP A 14 -4.26 -17.66 8.23
CA ASP A 14 -3.21 -16.97 8.99
C ASP A 14 -3.06 -15.50 8.59
N VAL A 15 -3.23 -15.17 7.30
CA VAL A 15 -3.30 -13.78 6.82
C VAL A 15 -4.50 -13.05 7.42
N LEU A 16 -5.69 -13.66 7.36
CA LEU A 16 -6.92 -13.06 7.90
C LEU A 16 -6.84 -12.86 9.42
N GLU A 17 -6.21 -13.78 10.15
CA GLU A 17 -6.00 -13.64 11.60
C GLU A 17 -5.07 -12.48 11.95
N LEU A 18 -3.99 -12.29 11.17
CA LEU A 18 -3.11 -11.13 11.33
C LEU A 18 -3.82 -9.81 11.01
N VAL A 19 -4.64 -9.77 9.95
CA VAL A 19 -5.44 -8.59 9.61
C VAL A 19 -6.46 -8.28 10.71
N ALA A 20 -7.17 -9.28 11.21
CA ALA A 20 -8.13 -9.13 12.31
C ALA A 20 -7.44 -8.56 13.56
N LYS A 21 -6.24 -9.06 13.89
CA LYS A 21 -5.42 -8.53 14.99
C LYS A 21 -4.99 -7.08 14.75
N ALA A 22 -4.65 -6.71 13.51
CA ALA A 22 -4.28 -5.34 13.15
C ALA A 22 -5.47 -4.36 13.26
N ILE A 23 -6.69 -4.80 12.93
CA ILE A 23 -7.94 -4.03 13.11
C ILE A 23 -8.26 -3.84 14.60
N GLY A 24 -8.00 -4.88 15.41
CA GLY A 24 -8.24 -4.88 16.85
C GLY A 24 -9.73 -4.92 17.22
N GLY A 25 -10.04 -4.62 18.49
CA GLY A 25 -11.43 -4.52 18.96
C GLY A 25 -12.20 -5.84 19.00
N GLY A 26 -11.51 -6.99 19.07
CA GLY A 26 -12.14 -8.32 19.13
C GLY A 26 -12.63 -8.86 17.79
N VAL A 27 -12.34 -8.18 16.68
CA VAL A 27 -12.61 -8.67 15.32
C VAL A 27 -11.89 -10.00 15.08
N ARG A 28 -12.57 -10.96 14.46
CA ARG A 28 -12.03 -12.27 14.10
C ARG A 28 -11.89 -12.39 12.59
N ALA A 29 -11.08 -13.35 12.14
CA ALA A 29 -10.89 -13.63 10.72
C ALA A 29 -12.22 -13.88 9.97
N ASP A 30 -13.17 -14.55 10.62
CA ASP A 30 -14.48 -14.88 10.04
C ASP A 30 -15.42 -13.66 9.91
N ASP A 31 -15.09 -12.55 10.57
CA ASP A 31 -15.84 -11.30 10.49
C ASP A 31 -15.32 -10.38 9.35
N LEU A 32 -14.21 -10.76 8.69
CA LEU A 32 -13.57 -9.96 7.65
C LEU A 32 -14.20 -10.17 6.28
N GLN A 33 -14.20 -9.09 5.48
CA GLN A 33 -14.55 -9.11 4.07
C GLN A 33 -13.37 -8.63 3.23
N ILE A 34 -13.11 -9.31 2.11
CA ILE A 34 -12.13 -8.87 1.13
C ILE A 34 -12.78 -7.82 0.23
N HIS A 35 -12.40 -6.55 0.42
CA HIS A 35 -12.87 -5.46 -0.44
C HIS A 35 -12.27 -5.54 -1.84
N GLN A 36 -10.95 -5.78 -1.92
CA GLN A 36 -10.23 -5.84 -3.19
C GLN A 36 -9.03 -6.79 -3.09
N SER A 37 -8.68 -7.42 -4.21
CA SER A 37 -7.43 -8.16 -4.39
C SER A 37 -6.86 -7.85 -5.77
N LEU A 38 -5.60 -7.42 -5.79
CA LEU A 38 -4.90 -6.98 -7.00
C LEU A 38 -3.53 -7.67 -7.09
N ALA A 39 -3.11 -7.99 -8.30
CA ALA A 39 -1.73 -8.33 -8.60
C ALA A 39 -1.09 -7.14 -9.31
N LEU A 40 -0.05 -6.57 -8.71
CA LEU A 40 0.64 -5.38 -9.23
C LEU A 40 1.99 -5.79 -9.80
N LEU A 41 2.27 -5.33 -11.04
CA LEU A 41 3.52 -5.61 -11.72
C LEU A 41 4.22 -4.28 -12.05
N LYS A 42 5.50 -4.19 -11.69
CA LYS A 42 6.40 -3.12 -12.16
C LYS A 42 7.53 -3.74 -12.98
N PRO A 43 7.39 -3.83 -14.32
CA PRO A 43 8.41 -4.44 -15.16
C PRO A 43 9.75 -3.68 -15.06
N PRO A 44 10.90 -4.34 -15.26
CA PRO A 44 12.20 -3.67 -15.32
C PRO A 44 12.27 -2.70 -16.49
N ALA A 45 13.26 -1.80 -16.46
CA ALA A 45 13.51 -0.89 -17.58
C ALA A 45 13.86 -1.70 -18.84
N PRO A 46 13.21 -1.44 -19.99
CA PRO A 46 13.67 -1.96 -21.27
C PRO A 46 15.12 -1.55 -21.56
N SER A 47 15.83 -2.32 -22.38
CA SER A 47 17.20 -1.99 -22.78
C SER A 47 17.28 -0.58 -23.37
N GLY A 48 18.11 0.28 -22.78
CA GLY A 48 18.30 1.67 -23.20
C GLY A 48 17.29 2.67 -22.63
N ALA A 49 16.35 2.23 -21.78
CA ALA A 49 15.45 3.11 -21.04
C ALA A 49 15.95 3.31 -19.59
N GLU A 50 15.72 4.51 -19.04
CA GLU A 50 16.07 4.83 -17.65
C GLU A 50 15.08 4.23 -16.63
N GLN A 51 13.88 3.85 -17.09
CA GLN A 51 12.79 3.41 -16.23
C GLN A 51 11.91 2.36 -16.92
N GLY A 52 11.45 1.39 -16.13
CA GLY A 52 10.40 0.44 -16.50
C GLY A 52 9.05 0.82 -15.89
N GLY A 53 8.61 0.03 -14.91
CA GLY A 53 7.35 0.22 -14.20
C GLY A 53 7.24 1.61 -13.56
N ARG A 54 6.07 2.24 -13.71
CA ARG A 54 5.81 3.57 -13.17
C ARG A 54 5.70 3.55 -11.64
N GLU A 55 5.94 4.71 -11.05
CA GLU A 55 5.62 4.93 -9.64
C GLU A 55 4.12 4.75 -9.38
N LYS A 56 3.76 4.45 -8.13
CA LYS A 56 2.43 4.73 -7.61
C LYS A 56 2.60 5.90 -6.64
N PRO A 57 2.16 7.12 -6.99
CA PRO A 57 2.31 8.29 -6.13
C PRO A 57 1.70 8.08 -4.74
N PHE A 58 2.09 8.91 -3.78
CA PHE A 58 1.54 8.85 -2.43
C PHE A 58 0.01 9.01 -2.44
N HIS A 59 -0.70 8.10 -1.76
CA HIS A 59 -2.15 8.10 -1.68
C HIS A 59 -2.63 7.41 -0.40
N GLN A 60 -3.93 7.42 -0.18
CA GLN A 60 -4.61 6.62 0.84
C GLN A 60 -5.68 5.76 0.17
N ASP A 61 -5.72 4.45 0.48
CA ASP A 61 -6.69 3.53 -0.12
C ASP A 61 -8.14 3.99 0.10
N LEU A 62 -8.42 4.48 1.31
CA LEU A 62 -9.75 4.98 1.68
C LEU A 62 -10.16 6.26 0.94
N ALA A 63 -9.24 6.93 0.22
CA ALA A 63 -9.60 8.04 -0.66
C ALA A 63 -10.19 7.57 -2.01
N TYR A 64 -10.03 6.29 -2.36
CA TYR A 64 -10.56 5.70 -3.59
C TYR A 64 -11.91 5.01 -3.39
N PHE A 65 -12.25 4.61 -2.16
CA PHE A 65 -13.35 3.70 -1.92
C PHE A 65 -14.62 4.43 -1.48
N SER A 66 -15.72 4.19 -2.20
CA SER A 66 -17.06 4.62 -1.79
C SER A 66 -17.67 3.63 -0.78
N ILE A 67 -17.11 3.61 0.44
CA ILE A 67 -17.56 2.74 1.53
C ILE A 67 -18.10 3.54 2.72
N GLU A 68 -18.80 2.86 3.64
CA GLU A 68 -19.40 3.51 4.80
C GLU A 68 -18.35 4.28 5.63
N PRO A 69 -18.68 5.49 6.10
CA PRO A 69 -17.84 6.23 7.02
C PRO A 69 -17.45 5.34 8.21
N HIS A 70 -16.17 5.39 8.61
CA HIS A 70 -15.59 4.58 9.70
C HIS A 70 -15.34 3.09 9.40
N THR A 71 -15.56 2.62 8.16
CA THR A 71 -15.10 1.30 7.75
C THR A 71 -13.59 1.20 7.94
N LYS A 72 -13.15 0.24 8.75
CA LYS A 72 -11.72 -0.03 8.97
C LYS A 72 -11.20 -0.90 7.83
N ILE A 73 -10.27 -0.36 7.05
CA ILE A 73 -9.56 -1.10 5.99
C ILE A 73 -8.11 -1.30 6.40
N ILE A 74 -7.61 -2.51 6.19
CA ILE A 74 -6.20 -2.86 6.26
C ILE A 74 -5.76 -3.32 4.87
N GLY A 75 -4.75 -2.66 4.32
CA GLY A 75 -4.01 -3.14 3.15
C GLY A 75 -3.03 -4.22 3.59
N ALA A 76 -2.98 -5.34 2.87
CA ALA A 76 -1.97 -6.37 3.03
C ALA A 76 -1.23 -6.54 1.71
N TRP A 77 0.03 -6.12 1.68
CA TRP A 77 0.89 -6.16 0.50
C TRP A 77 1.92 -7.26 0.64
N PHE A 78 2.00 -8.14 -0.36
CA PHE A 78 2.87 -9.32 -0.36
C PHE A 78 3.92 -9.22 -1.46
N ALA A 79 5.20 -9.35 -1.09
CA ALA A 79 6.31 -9.41 -2.04
C ALA A 79 6.31 -10.77 -2.75
N LEU A 80 5.95 -10.79 -4.04
CA LEU A 80 6.12 -11.99 -4.87
C LEU A 80 7.57 -12.17 -5.36
N ASP A 81 8.33 -11.07 -5.40
CA ASP A 81 9.77 -11.02 -5.62
C ASP A 81 10.43 -10.12 -4.56
N ASP A 82 11.75 -10.21 -4.44
CA ASP A 82 12.52 -9.31 -3.57
C ASP A 82 12.31 -7.85 -4.01
N THR A 83 11.92 -6.98 -3.08
CA THR A 83 11.71 -5.55 -3.32
C THR A 83 12.64 -4.66 -2.51
N ASP A 84 13.06 -3.58 -3.15
CA ASP A 84 13.90 -2.51 -2.64
C ASP A 84 13.46 -1.16 -3.20
N GLU A 85 14.14 -0.10 -2.82
CA GLU A 85 13.87 1.27 -3.27
C GLU A 85 14.06 1.45 -4.78
N LYS A 86 14.76 0.53 -5.46
CA LYS A 86 15.06 0.61 -6.90
C LYS A 86 14.04 -0.13 -7.76
N ASN A 87 13.28 -1.08 -7.21
CA ASN A 87 12.26 -1.81 -7.96
C ASN A 87 10.82 -1.62 -7.46
N GLY A 88 10.61 -0.69 -6.52
CA GLY A 88 9.28 -0.26 -6.10
C GLY A 88 8.77 -0.90 -4.81
N CYS A 89 9.61 -1.05 -3.78
CA CYS A 89 9.13 -1.38 -2.43
C CYS A 89 8.15 -0.31 -1.89
N MET A 90 7.43 -0.63 -0.81
CA MET A 90 6.46 0.29 -0.23
C MET A 90 7.16 1.42 0.55
N HIS A 91 6.67 2.64 0.41
CA HIS A 91 7.08 3.80 1.18
C HIS A 91 5.88 4.34 1.96
N PHE A 92 6.10 4.74 3.21
CA PHE A 92 5.04 5.21 4.10
C PHE A 92 5.41 6.54 4.75
N ILE A 93 4.39 7.37 5.01
CA ILE A 93 4.51 8.50 5.95
C ILE A 93 4.08 8.02 7.34
N PRO A 94 5.01 7.86 8.30
CA PRO A 94 4.66 7.34 9.61
C PRO A 94 3.60 8.22 10.26
N ARG A 95 2.68 7.58 10.99
CA ARG A 95 1.56 8.24 11.71
C ARG A 95 0.59 9.05 10.82
N GLY A 96 0.78 9.14 9.51
CA GLY A 96 -0.05 9.97 8.63
C GLY A 96 -1.54 9.61 8.62
N HIS A 97 -1.86 8.35 8.94
CA HIS A 97 -3.23 7.85 9.13
C HIS A 97 -4.03 8.57 10.24
N GLN A 98 -3.36 9.22 11.19
CA GLN A 98 -4.01 9.92 12.31
C GLN A 98 -4.72 11.21 11.88
N ARG A 99 -4.38 11.74 10.69
CA ARG A 99 -4.98 12.96 10.13
C ARG A 99 -6.26 12.70 9.32
N GLY A 100 -6.70 11.45 9.21
CA GLY A 100 -7.80 11.08 8.32
C GLY A 100 -7.40 11.18 6.85
N ILE A 101 -8.34 11.48 5.95
CA ILE A 101 -8.06 11.65 4.51
C ILE A 101 -7.39 13.01 4.26
N TRP A 102 -6.25 12.97 3.58
CA TRP A 102 -5.52 14.14 3.10
C TRP A 102 -6.12 14.61 1.79
N ARG A 103 -5.76 15.83 1.38
CA ARG A 103 -6.21 16.35 0.10
C ARG A 103 -5.59 15.53 -1.04
N HIS A 104 -6.46 14.96 -1.87
CA HIS A 104 -6.06 14.27 -3.09
C HIS A 104 -6.34 15.15 -4.30
N GLU A 105 -5.47 15.08 -5.29
CA GLU A 105 -5.54 15.80 -6.55
C GLU A 105 -5.41 14.85 -7.72
N SER A 106 -6.03 15.22 -8.85
CA SER A 106 -6.04 14.40 -10.07
C SER A 106 -4.96 14.84 -11.09
N ILE A 107 -3.69 14.98 -10.67
CA ILE A 107 -2.61 15.48 -11.56
C ILE A 107 -1.87 14.35 -12.26
N ARG A 108 -1.29 13.41 -11.49
CA ARG A 108 -0.56 12.23 -12.03
C ARG A 108 -1.39 10.96 -11.90
N ASP A 109 -2.15 10.89 -10.82
CA ASP A 109 -3.13 9.88 -10.43
C ASP A 109 -4.18 10.63 -9.58
N TRP A 110 -4.96 9.95 -8.76
CA TRP A 110 -5.66 10.53 -7.62
C TRP A 110 -4.73 10.48 -6.41
N GLN A 111 -3.75 11.39 -6.34
CA GLN A 111 -2.65 11.35 -5.38
C GLN A 111 -2.67 12.49 -4.36
N ILE A 112 -1.94 12.35 -3.25
CA ILE A 112 -1.64 13.45 -2.32
C ILE A 112 -0.64 14.41 -2.97
N ASP A 113 -0.81 15.72 -2.76
CA ASP A 113 0.13 16.75 -3.22
C ASP A 113 1.56 16.48 -2.70
N ASP A 114 2.56 16.58 -3.56
CA ASP A 114 3.95 16.32 -3.18
C ASP A 114 4.45 17.28 -2.09
N ALA A 115 3.95 18.52 -2.05
CA ALA A 115 4.25 19.48 -1.00
C ALA A 115 3.73 19.00 0.36
N ASP A 116 2.51 18.43 0.42
CA ASP A 116 1.94 17.87 1.64
C ASP A 116 2.74 16.64 2.11
N VAL A 117 3.23 15.82 1.18
CA VAL A 117 4.08 14.65 1.47
C VAL A 117 5.42 15.10 2.06
N LEU A 118 6.05 16.12 1.46
CA LEU A 118 7.33 16.68 1.92
C LEU A 118 7.18 17.32 3.31
N GLU A 119 6.19 18.18 3.50
CA GLU A 119 5.91 18.82 4.79
C GLU A 119 5.72 17.78 5.90
N ALA A 120 4.94 16.73 5.64
CA ALA A 120 4.72 15.70 6.63
C ALA A 120 5.94 14.82 6.91
N SER A 121 6.81 14.63 5.91
CA SER A 121 8.07 13.89 6.05
C SER A 121 9.11 14.65 6.87
N ASP A 122 9.10 15.99 6.79
CA ASP A 122 9.99 16.86 7.55
C ASP A 122 9.44 17.23 8.94
N GLY A 123 8.13 17.04 9.16
CA GLY A 123 7.41 17.40 10.37
C GLY A 123 6.99 16.21 11.25
N ASP A 124 5.77 16.30 11.79
CA ASP A 124 5.26 15.38 12.83
C ASP A 124 5.13 13.91 12.41
N GLY A 125 5.12 13.64 11.10
CA GLY A 125 5.13 12.27 10.56
C GLY A 125 6.48 11.58 10.71
N GLY A 126 7.56 12.36 10.85
CA GLY A 126 8.92 11.86 10.74
C GLY A 126 9.28 11.48 9.29
N PRO A 127 10.55 11.10 9.04
CA PRO A 127 11.01 10.84 7.69
C PRO A 127 10.21 9.71 7.04
N CYS A 128 9.94 9.85 5.74
CA CYS A 128 9.37 8.78 4.95
C CYS A 128 10.20 7.49 5.11
N VAL A 129 9.53 6.37 5.34
CA VAL A 129 10.17 5.07 5.58
C VAL A 129 9.92 4.14 4.41
N SER A 130 11.00 3.63 3.80
CA SER A 130 10.95 2.52 2.85
C SER A 130 10.86 1.18 3.57
N VAL A 131 10.13 0.24 2.98
CA VAL A 131 9.94 -1.12 3.52
C VAL A 131 10.34 -2.14 2.44
N PRO A 132 11.66 -2.36 2.26
CA PRO A 132 12.15 -3.44 1.41
C PRO A 132 11.75 -4.80 2.00
N LEU A 133 11.33 -5.72 1.13
CA LEU A 133 10.86 -7.05 1.53
C LEU A 133 11.52 -8.12 0.69
N ARG A 134 11.91 -9.24 1.31
CA ARG A 134 12.25 -10.45 0.55
C ARG A 134 10.99 -11.10 0.00
N ARG A 135 11.12 -11.90 -1.06
CA ARG A 135 10.03 -12.74 -1.60
C ARG A 135 9.36 -13.53 -0.47
N GLY A 136 8.03 -13.53 -0.45
CA GLY A 136 7.21 -14.10 0.61
C GLY A 136 7.03 -13.22 1.85
N GLY A 137 7.76 -12.11 1.96
CA GLY A 137 7.53 -11.08 2.97
C GLY A 137 6.23 -10.31 2.73
N ALA A 138 5.70 -9.69 3.78
CA ALA A 138 4.49 -8.89 3.70
C ALA A 138 4.54 -7.68 4.62
N VAL A 139 3.81 -6.64 4.25
CA VAL A 139 3.52 -5.48 5.11
C VAL A 139 2.02 -5.28 5.19
N MET A 140 1.53 -4.95 6.38
CA MET A 140 0.13 -4.60 6.63
C MET A 140 0.05 -3.17 7.11
N PHE A 141 -0.92 -2.41 6.62
CA PHE A 141 -1.06 -0.99 6.94
C PHE A 141 -2.52 -0.54 6.95
N ASN A 142 -2.80 0.52 7.70
CA ASN A 142 -4.12 1.13 7.77
C ASN A 142 -4.47 1.81 6.43
N GLY A 143 -5.72 1.71 5.97
CA GLY A 143 -6.17 2.31 4.72
C GLY A 143 -6.10 3.85 4.67
N PHE A 144 -5.95 4.51 5.83
CA PHE A 144 -5.63 5.94 5.92
C PHE A 144 -4.12 6.21 5.92
N LEU A 145 -3.23 5.22 5.91
CA LEU A 145 -1.79 5.49 5.94
C LEU A 145 -1.34 6.00 4.56
N PRO A 146 -0.79 7.23 4.45
CA PRO A 146 -0.23 7.70 3.20
C PRO A 146 0.92 6.79 2.77
N HIS A 147 0.83 6.27 1.56
CA HIS A 147 1.81 5.34 1.04
C HIS A 147 1.96 5.45 -0.47
N GLY A 148 3.14 5.09 -0.96
CA GLY A 148 3.49 5.12 -2.37
C GLY A 148 4.57 4.08 -2.69
N THR A 149 4.88 3.92 -3.98
CA THR A 149 5.99 3.07 -4.41
C THR A 149 6.76 3.78 -5.53
N PRO A 150 8.11 3.83 -5.46
CA PRO A 150 8.93 4.45 -6.50
C PRO A 150 8.83 3.67 -7.81
N PRO A 151 9.30 4.24 -8.92
CA PRO A 151 9.37 3.51 -10.18
C PRO A 151 10.33 2.31 -10.10
N ASN A 152 10.17 1.37 -11.02
CA ASN A 152 11.19 0.34 -11.21
C ASN A 152 12.26 0.83 -12.19
N VAL A 153 13.49 0.97 -11.71
CA VAL A 153 14.66 1.45 -12.47
C VAL A 153 15.72 0.36 -12.69
N ARG A 154 15.39 -0.91 -12.42
CA ARG A 154 16.29 -2.06 -12.62
C ARG A 154 15.61 -3.29 -13.21
#